data_AF-A0A0F9IHB0-F1
#
_entry.id   AF-A0A0F9IHB0-F1
#
_cell.length_a   1.000
_cell.length_b   1.000
_cell.length_c   1.000
_cell.angle_alpha   90.00
_cell.angle_beta   90.00
_cell.angle_gamma   90.00
#
_symmetry.space_group_name_H-M   'P 1'
#
loop_
_entity.id
_entity.type
_entity.pdbx_description
1 polymer ?
#
loop_
_entity_poly.entity_id
_entity_poly.type
_entity_poly.pdbx_seq_one_letter_code
_entity_poly.pdbx_strand_id
1 'polypeptide(L)'
;MRTLNKTDEAKRSVVANADNNTVVCIHTVKPDEKFQTRYELKWTLDFVDVDDAEMLELAGRTVLIKQQQVWRKMSAKDRINPEKVDNITYKVRDILDNTRAKQTPVQKASNAVKKMSAADRKELMAELKAIEKAEKDEQS
;
A
#
# COMPACT_ATOMS: atom_id res chain seq x y z
N MET A 1 -1.75 -17.19 -14.40
CA MET A 1 -0.36 -16.69 -14.36
C MET A 1 0.41 -17.48 -15.41
N ARG A 2 1.08 -16.81 -16.35
CA ARG A 2 1.85 -17.51 -17.39
C ARG A 2 3.33 -17.45 -17.05
N THR A 3 3.99 -18.61 -17.00
CA THR A 3 5.44 -18.70 -16.89
C THR A 3 6.07 -18.33 -18.23
N LEU A 4 7.10 -17.48 -18.21
CA LEU A 4 7.86 -17.07 -19.39
C LEU A 4 9.22 -17.75 -19.39
N ASN A 5 9.53 -18.46 -20.47
CA ASN A 5 10.85 -19.00 -20.75
C ASN A 5 11.82 -17.91 -21.23
N LYS A 6 13.11 -18.24 -21.29
CA LYS A 6 14.18 -17.29 -21.67
C LYS A 6 13.99 -16.69 -23.08
N THR A 7 13.28 -17.41 -23.96
CA THR A 7 12.98 -17.02 -25.34
C THR A 7 11.59 -16.43 -25.52
N ASP A 8 10.74 -16.45 -24.49
CA ASP A 8 9.38 -15.95 -24.60
C ASP A 8 9.35 -14.43 -24.54
N GLU A 9 8.69 -13.80 -25.51
CA GLU A 9 8.34 -12.39 -25.43
C GLU A 9 7.18 -12.19 -24.47
N ALA A 10 7.34 -11.24 -23.57
CA ALA A 10 6.29 -10.81 -22.67
C ALA A 10 5.24 -10.01 -23.42
N LYS A 11 3.96 -10.39 -23.33
CA LYS A 11 2.86 -9.62 -23.93
C LYS A 11 2.48 -8.47 -23.01
N ARG A 12 3.40 -7.51 -22.85
CA ARG A 12 3.12 -6.27 -22.12
C ARG A 12 2.05 -5.50 -22.87
N SER A 13 0.91 -5.30 -22.22
CA SER A 13 -0.20 -4.58 -22.83
C SER A 13 -1.06 -3.93 -21.75
N VAL A 14 -1.66 -2.81 -22.13
CA VAL A 14 -2.70 -2.14 -21.35
C VAL A 14 -3.96 -2.19 -22.19
N VAL A 15 -5.00 -2.79 -21.66
CA VAL A 15 -6.31 -2.88 -22.29
C VAL A 15 -7.28 -2.08 -21.44
N ALA A 16 -7.72 -0.94 -21.96
CA ALA A 16 -8.78 -0.16 -21.34
C ALA A 16 -10.14 -0.66 -21.83
N ASN A 17 -11.07 -0.92 -20.90
CA ASN A 17 -12.45 -1.24 -21.19
C ASN A 17 -13.32 -0.11 -20.62
N ALA A 18 -13.80 0.76 -21.51
CA ALA A 18 -14.60 1.92 -21.15
C ALA A 18 -15.99 1.52 -20.65
N ASP A 19 -16.61 0.47 -21.20
CA ASP A 19 -17.97 0.05 -20.82
C ASP A 19 -18.03 -0.49 -19.39
N ASN A 20 -16.92 -1.07 -18.92
CA ASN A 20 -16.83 -1.66 -17.58
C ASN A 20 -16.03 -0.79 -16.59
N ASN A 21 -15.67 0.45 -16.93
CA ASN A 21 -14.82 1.33 -16.11
C ASN A 21 -13.58 0.61 -15.55
N THR A 22 -12.92 -0.22 -16.37
CA THR A 22 -11.78 -1.03 -15.92
C THR A 22 -10.60 -0.92 -16.86
N VAL A 23 -9.40 -0.95 -16.30
CA VAL A 23 -8.15 -1.00 -17.06
C VAL A 23 -7.39 -2.26 -16.66
N VAL A 24 -7.16 -3.12 -17.63
CA VAL A 24 -6.36 -4.34 -17.46
C VAL A 24 -4.92 -4.05 -17.84
N CYS A 25 -4.01 -4.30 -16.90
CA CYS A 25 -2.57 -4.22 -17.10
C CYS A 25 -1.98 -5.63 -17.11
N ILE A 26 -1.34 -5.99 -18.23
CA ILE A 26 -0.54 -7.20 -18.35
C ILE A 26 0.92 -6.81 -18.21
N HIS A 27 1.57 -7.34 -17.17
CA HIS A 27 2.94 -6.99 -16.81
C HIS A 27 3.76 -8.20 -16.41
N THR A 28 5.07 -8.01 -16.31
CA THR A 28 6.01 -9.10 -16.01
C THR A 28 6.73 -8.89 -14.71
N VAL A 29 6.88 -9.97 -13.96
CA VAL A 29 7.51 -9.94 -12.64
C VAL A 29 8.52 -11.06 -12.45
N LYS A 30 9.52 -10.79 -11.61
CA LYS A 30 10.51 -11.77 -11.16
C LYS A 30 10.45 -11.81 -9.62
N PRO A 31 9.71 -12.78 -9.03
CA PRO A 31 9.38 -12.77 -7.59
C PRO A 31 10.54 -13.18 -6.68
N ASP A 32 11.58 -13.81 -7.24
CA ASP A 32 12.81 -14.16 -6.52
C ASP A 32 14.00 -13.91 -7.44
N GLU A 33 15.06 -13.29 -6.93
CA GLU A 33 16.28 -13.04 -7.69
C GLU A 33 17.02 -14.34 -8.03
N LYS A 34 16.94 -15.35 -7.15
CA LYS A 34 17.58 -16.67 -7.29
C LYS A 34 16.94 -17.50 -8.40
N PHE A 35 15.62 -17.44 -8.53
CA PHE A 35 14.89 -18.10 -9.60
C PHE A 35 14.79 -17.14 -10.79
N GLN A 36 15.48 -17.44 -11.89
CA GLN A 36 15.44 -16.58 -13.09
C GLN A 36 14.09 -16.60 -13.82
N THR A 37 13.12 -17.36 -13.32
CA THR A 37 11.78 -17.49 -13.88
C THR A 37 11.02 -16.17 -13.82
N ARG A 38 10.56 -15.72 -14.99
CA ARG A 38 9.65 -14.57 -15.12
C ARG A 38 8.21 -15.07 -15.23
N TYR A 39 7.30 -14.29 -14.66
CA TYR A 39 5.88 -14.56 -14.76
C TYR A 39 5.18 -13.35 -15.38
N GLU A 40 4.23 -13.63 -16.27
CA GLU A 40 3.26 -12.67 -16.77
C GLU A 40 2.04 -12.69 -15.86
N LEU A 41 1.69 -11.52 -15.34
CA LEU A 41 0.56 -11.26 -14.47
C LEU A 41 -0.41 -10.32 -15.15
N LYS A 42 -1.69 -10.53 -14.86
CA LYS A 42 -2.80 -9.68 -15.27
C LYS A 42 -3.40 -9.03 -14.02
N TRP A 43 -3.32 -7.72 -13.93
CA TRP A 43 -3.99 -6.94 -12.90
C TRP A 43 -5.08 -6.08 -13.52
N THR A 44 -6.16 -5.88 -12.79
CA THR A 44 -7.27 -5.02 -13.20
C THR A 44 -7.33 -3.83 -12.24
N LEU A 45 -7.43 -2.63 -12.79
CA LEU A 45 -7.78 -1.41 -12.06
C LEU A 45 -9.27 -1.15 -12.31
N ASP A 46 -10.03 -1.04 -11.24
CA ASP A 46 -11.48 -0.86 -11.26
C ASP A 46 -11.84 0.55 -10.81
N PHE A 47 -12.51 1.29 -11.69
CA PHE A 47 -12.91 2.69 -11.54
C PHE A 47 -14.42 2.88 -11.39
N VAL A 48 -15.21 1.82 -11.18
CA VAL A 48 -16.70 1.89 -11.13
C VAL A 48 -17.21 2.96 -10.15
N ASP A 49 -16.53 3.14 -9.01
CA ASP A 49 -16.90 4.09 -7.95
C ASP A 49 -15.99 5.33 -7.87
N VAL A 50 -15.37 5.73 -8.98
CA VAL A 50 -14.49 6.92 -9.06
C VAL A 50 -15.15 7.97 -9.95
N ASP A 51 -15.39 9.16 -9.41
CA ASP A 51 -15.98 10.25 -10.18
C ASP A 51 -14.93 11.00 -11.03
N ASP A 52 -15.41 11.82 -11.98
CA ASP A 52 -14.55 12.56 -12.90
C ASP A 52 -13.60 13.54 -12.18
N ALA A 53 -14.02 14.10 -11.04
CA ALA A 53 -13.20 15.02 -10.26
C ALA A 53 -12.04 14.28 -9.59
N GLU A 54 -12.29 13.09 -9.06
CA GLU A 54 -11.30 12.19 -8.47
C GLU A 54 -10.36 11.61 -9.53
N MET A 55 -10.85 11.36 -10.75
CA MET A 55 -10.04 11.00 -11.92
C MET A 55 -9.09 12.11 -12.35
N LEU A 56 -9.55 13.35 -12.37
CA LEU A 56 -8.70 14.52 -12.61
C LEU A 56 -7.63 14.65 -11.53
N GLU A 57 -8.02 14.45 -10.27
CA GLU A 57 -7.08 14.46 -9.17
C GLU A 57 -6.08 13.30 -9.35
N LEU A 58 -6.49 12.09 -9.73
CA LEU A 58 -5.59 10.95 -10.06
C LEU A 58 -4.58 11.28 -11.16
N ALA A 59 -4.98 12.00 -12.21
CA ALA A 59 -4.07 12.40 -13.29
C ALA A 59 -2.94 13.32 -12.79
N GLY A 60 -3.17 14.07 -11.70
CA GLY A 60 -2.19 14.97 -11.08
C GLY A 60 -1.31 14.32 -10.00
N ARG A 61 -1.53 13.06 -9.62
CA ARG A 61 -0.80 12.39 -8.52
C ARG A 61 -0.36 10.98 -8.88
N THR A 62 0.81 10.59 -8.38
CA THR A 62 1.29 9.22 -8.49
C THR A 62 0.49 8.30 -7.59
N VAL A 63 -0.25 7.37 -8.18
CA VAL A 63 -0.88 6.26 -7.47
C VAL A 63 0.15 5.17 -7.20
N LEU A 64 0.31 4.79 -5.93
CA LEU A 64 1.24 3.73 -5.54
C LEU A 64 0.49 2.49 -5.07
N ILE A 65 0.49 1.45 -5.90
CA ILE A 65 0.09 0.11 -5.49
C ILE A 65 1.23 -0.50 -4.66
N LYS A 66 1.03 -0.68 -3.34
CA LYS A 66 2.05 -1.20 -2.40
C LYS A 66 2.26 -2.71 -2.48
N GLN A 67 2.11 -3.32 -3.66
CA GLN A 67 2.23 -4.77 -3.84
C GLN A 67 3.62 -5.30 -3.47
N GLN A 68 4.68 -4.51 -3.70
CA GLN A 68 6.03 -4.89 -3.32
C GLN A 68 6.17 -5.11 -1.80
N GLN A 69 5.50 -4.31 -0.97
CA GLN A 69 5.52 -4.48 0.49
C GLN A 69 4.79 -5.76 0.91
N VAL A 70 3.68 -6.08 0.24
CA VAL A 70 2.93 -7.32 0.44
C VAL A 70 3.81 -8.52 0.07
N TRP A 71 4.47 -8.48 -1.08
CA TRP A 71 5.38 -9.54 -1.52
C TRP A 71 6.54 -9.79 -0.57
N ARG A 72 7.16 -8.73 -0.02
CA ARG A 72 8.23 -8.89 0.98
C ARG A 72 7.76 -9.67 2.22
N LYS A 73 6.48 -9.57 2.58
CA LYS A 73 5.87 -10.28 3.72
C LYS A 73 5.33 -11.67 3.36
N MET A 74 5.08 -11.94 2.09
CA MET A 74 4.63 -13.25 1.62
C MET A 74 5.75 -14.29 1.70
N SER A 75 5.37 -15.53 2.00
CA SER A 75 6.26 -16.69 1.90
C SER A 75 6.70 -16.92 0.46
N ALA A 76 7.83 -17.59 0.25
CA ALA A 76 8.31 -17.91 -1.10
C ALA A 76 7.28 -18.71 -1.92
N LYS A 77 6.53 -19.62 -1.27
CA LYS A 77 5.45 -20.41 -1.89
C LYS A 77 4.28 -19.53 -2.34
N ASP A 78 3.94 -18.49 -1.57
CA ASP A 78 2.82 -17.61 -1.89
C ASP A 78 3.13 -16.66 -3.05
N ARG A 79 4.40 -16.26 -3.20
CA ARG A 79 4.84 -15.36 -4.29
C ARG A 79 4.72 -15.97 -5.68
N ILE A 80 4.64 -17.29 -5.77
CA ILE A 80 4.45 -18.04 -7.02
C ILE A 80 3.05 -18.65 -7.13
N ASN A 81 2.18 -18.44 -6.15
CA ASN A 81 0.81 -18.95 -6.20
C ASN A 81 -0.07 -18.02 -7.06
N PRO A 82 -0.56 -18.45 -8.23
CA PRO A 82 -1.39 -17.63 -9.11
C PRO A 82 -2.61 -17.01 -8.42
N GLU A 83 -3.23 -17.75 -7.49
CA GLU A 83 -4.43 -17.29 -6.76
C GLU A 83 -4.15 -16.09 -5.86
N LYS A 84 -2.88 -15.87 -5.49
CA LYS A 84 -2.46 -14.77 -4.59
C LYS A 84 -1.83 -13.59 -5.31
N VAL A 85 -1.33 -13.79 -6.54
CA VAL A 85 -0.51 -12.78 -7.23
C VAL A 85 -1.02 -12.39 -8.61
N ASP A 86 -1.93 -13.18 -9.20
CA ASP A 86 -2.45 -12.98 -10.55
C ASP A 86 -3.97 -12.75 -10.56
N ASN A 87 -4.48 -12.10 -11.62
CA ASN A 87 -5.87 -11.67 -11.76
C ASN A 87 -6.37 -10.81 -10.58
N ILE A 88 -5.47 -10.07 -9.93
CA ILE A 88 -5.82 -9.17 -8.83
C ILE A 88 -6.57 -7.98 -9.40
N THR A 89 -7.71 -7.66 -8.78
CA THR A 89 -8.45 -6.43 -9.05
C THR A 89 -8.17 -5.43 -7.93
N TYR A 90 -7.64 -4.28 -8.29
CA TYR A 90 -7.46 -3.13 -7.40
C TYR A 90 -8.60 -2.15 -7.63
N LYS A 91 -9.43 -1.97 -6.61
CA LYS A 91 -10.41 -0.88 -6.59
C LYS A 91 -9.67 0.43 -6.42
N VAL A 92 -9.82 1.32 -7.40
CA VAL A 92 -9.14 2.62 -7.38
C VAL A 92 -9.68 3.50 -6.26
N ARG A 93 -10.96 3.35 -5.91
CA ARG A 93 -11.59 3.94 -4.73
C ARG A 93 -10.82 3.64 -3.44
N ASP A 94 -10.51 2.38 -3.17
CA ASP A 94 -9.76 1.97 -1.97
C ASP A 94 -8.35 2.55 -1.94
N ILE A 95 -7.75 2.78 -3.12
CA ILE A 95 -6.42 3.38 -3.22
C ILE A 95 -6.48 4.88 -2.90
N LEU A 96 -7.50 5.58 -3.41
CA LEU A 96 -7.79 6.97 -3.09
C LEU A 96 -8.07 7.18 -1.60
N ASP A 97 -8.85 6.29 -1.00
CA ASP A 97 -9.17 6.34 0.44
C ASP A 97 -7.94 6.06 1.31
N ASN A 98 -7.07 5.14 0.91
CA ASN A 98 -5.82 4.85 1.63
C ASN A 98 -4.86 6.04 1.66
N THR A 99 -4.94 6.96 0.70
CA THR A 99 -4.16 8.21 0.73
C THR A 99 -4.70 9.26 1.72
N ARG A 100 -5.93 9.10 2.23
CA ARG A 100 -6.57 10.07 3.15
C ARG A 100 -6.31 9.82 4.64
N ALA A 101 -5.88 8.63 5.06
CA ALA A 101 -5.60 8.35 6.47
C ALA A 101 -4.12 8.57 6.84
N LYS A 102 -3.63 9.82 6.74
CA LYS A 102 -2.42 10.18 7.51
C LYS A 102 -2.82 10.14 8.97
N GLN A 103 -2.32 9.14 9.71
CA GLN A 103 -2.48 9.07 11.17
C GLN A 103 -2.33 10.46 11.76
N THR A 104 -3.32 10.90 12.53
CA THR A 104 -3.24 12.21 13.19
C THR A 104 -2.00 12.23 14.09
N PRO A 105 -1.40 13.40 14.37
CA PRO A 105 -0.27 13.50 15.30
C PRO A 105 -0.54 12.78 16.64
N VAL A 106 -1.80 12.85 17.11
CA VAL A 106 -2.29 12.15 18.30
C VAL A 106 -2.26 10.63 18.12
N GLN A 107 -2.74 10.10 16.99
CA GLN A 107 -2.68 8.65 16.71
C GLN A 107 -1.24 8.15 16.60
N LYS A 108 -0.33 8.95 16.05
CA LYS A 108 1.11 8.63 16.00
C LYS A 108 1.72 8.59 17.40
N ALA A 109 1.47 9.61 18.22
CA ALA A 109 1.93 9.67 19.59
C ALA A 109 1.38 8.50 20.42
N SER A 110 0.08 8.22 20.32
CA SER A 110 -0.56 7.09 21.01
C SER A 110 0.08 5.74 20.63
N ASN A 111 0.36 5.52 19.36
CA ASN A 111 1.01 4.29 18.89
C ASN A 111 2.48 4.19 19.33
N ALA A 112 3.19 5.31 19.44
CA ALA A 112 4.55 5.33 19.97
C ALA A 112 4.55 4.94 21.46
N VAL A 113 3.68 5.56 22.27
CA VAL A 113 3.55 5.27 23.71
C VAL A 113 3.18 3.80 23.96
N LYS A 114 2.29 3.22 23.15
CA LYS A 114 1.91 1.79 23.27
C LYS A 114 3.06 0.81 23.02
N LYS A 115 4.11 1.23 22.32
CA LYS A 115 5.29 0.41 21.99
C LYS A 115 6.46 0.63 22.95
N MET A 116 6.39 1.64 23.82
CA MET A 116 7.42 1.92 24.82
C MET A 116 7.47 0.84 25.90
N SER A 117 8.66 0.62 26.48
CA SER A 117 8.83 -0.24 27.64
C SER A 117 8.12 0.36 28.87
N ALA A 118 7.93 -0.44 29.91
CA ALA A 118 7.31 0.05 31.15
C ALA A 118 8.16 1.13 31.84
N ALA A 119 9.49 1.07 31.69
CA ALA A 119 10.41 2.07 32.22
C ALA A 119 10.26 3.41 31.48
N ASP A 120 10.32 3.39 30.15
CA ASP A 120 10.25 4.62 29.34
C ASP A 120 8.87 5.30 29.46
N ARG A 121 7.79 4.51 29.61
CA ARG A 121 6.45 5.09 29.87
C ARG A 121 6.39 5.82 31.21
N LYS A 122 7.07 5.30 32.23
CA LYS A 122 7.08 5.90 33.56
C LYS A 122 7.81 7.23 33.55
N GLU A 123 8.92 7.30 32.81
CA GLU A 123 9.70 8.52 32.62
C GLU A 123 8.91 9.58 31.85
N LEU A 124 8.29 9.19 30.72
CA LEU A 124 7.42 10.09 29.95
C LEU A 124 6.27 10.67 30.80
N MET A 125 5.63 9.85 31.65
CA MET A 125 4.56 10.33 32.52
C MET A 125 5.07 11.26 33.64
N ALA A 126 6.33 11.14 34.04
CA ALA A 126 6.94 12.06 35.00
C ALA A 126 7.22 13.43 34.35
N GLU A 127 7.75 13.44 33.12
CA GLU A 127 7.98 14.67 32.34
C GLU A 127 6.67 15.41 32.05
N LEU A 128 5.63 14.70 31.60
CA LEU A 128 4.32 15.31 31.33
C LEU A 128 3.70 15.96 32.57
N LYS A 129 3.84 15.33 33.75
CA LYS A 129 3.38 15.91 35.01
C LYS A 129 4.18 17.14 35.43
N ALA A 130 5.48 17.17 35.13
CA ALA A 130 6.32 18.33 35.41
C ALA A 130 5.94 19.52 34.53
N ILE A 131 5.64 19.28 33.25
CA ILE A 131 5.16 20.29 32.31
C ILE A 131 3.80 20.84 32.73
N GLU A 132 2.84 19.97 33.06
CA GLU A 132 1.50 20.39 33.49
C GLU A 132 1.54 21.24 34.77
N LYS A 133 2.51 20.98 35.65
CA LYS A 133 2.73 21.79 36.85
C LYS A 133 3.31 23.16 36.50
N ALA A 134 4.33 23.21 35.64
CA ALA A 134 4.95 24.47 35.20
C ALA A 134 3.94 25.40 34.50
N GLU A 135 3.06 24.85 33.65
CA GLU A 135 2.02 25.65 32.98
C GLU A 135 0.97 26.23 33.94
N LYS A 136 0.65 25.52 35.03
CA LYS A 136 -0.27 26.02 36.07
C LYS A 136 0.34 27.12 36.92
N ASP A 137 1.65 27.04 37.15
CA ASP A 137 2.39 28.03 37.92
C ASP A 137 2.62 29.34 37.11
N GLU A 138 2.62 29.30 35.78
CA GLU A 138 2.69 30.50 34.91
C GLU A 138 1.34 31.20 34.67
N GLN A 139 0.22 30.53 34.95
CA GLN A 139 -1.14 31.08 34.78
C GLN A 139 -1.76 31.61 36.08
N SER A 140 -1.08 31.48 37.23
CA SER A 140 -1.48 31.99 38.54
C SER A 140 -0.74 33.29 38.89
#